data_AF-A0A961EYQ2-F1
#
_entry.id   AF-A0A961EYQ2-F1
#
_cell.length_a   1.000
_cell.length_b   1.000
_cell.length_c   1.000
_cell.angle_alpha   90.00
_cell.angle_beta   90.00
_cell.angle_gamma   90.00
#
_symmetry.space_group_name_H-M   'P 1'
#
loop_
_entity.id
_entity.type
_entity.pdbx_description
1 polymer ?
#
loop_
_entity_poly.entity_id
_entity_poly.type
_entity_poly.pdbx_seq_one_letter_code
_entity_poly.pdbx_strand_id
1 'polypeptide(L)'
;MSKDRSYSPALQRWLDAGLEILYRPGPAGLTIEALCERLGLSKGSFYHHFKNREEYSARLLDYWEQENTLRVIELSRSSGDAREQIRSLTLQVIGLAQNTEIA
;
A
#
# COMPACT_ATOMS: atom_id res chain seq x y z
N MET A 1 -4.61 -13.64 -13.07
CA MET A 1 -5.56 -12.54 -13.36
C MET A 1 -5.27 -11.40 -12.38
N SER A 2 -4.22 -10.62 -12.62
CA SER A 2 -4.13 -9.28 -12.00
C SER A 2 -5.10 -8.41 -12.78
N LYS A 3 -6.20 -8.04 -12.16
CA LYS A 3 -6.96 -6.88 -12.63
C LYS A 3 -6.09 -5.69 -12.29
N ASP A 4 -5.66 -4.93 -13.30
CA ASP A 4 -5.14 -3.59 -13.12
C ASP A 4 -6.19 -2.80 -12.33
N ARG A 5 -5.98 -2.70 -11.01
CA ARG A 5 -6.97 -2.19 -10.07
C ARG A 5 -6.56 -0.76 -9.78
N SER A 6 -6.99 0.14 -10.67
CA SER A 6 -6.85 1.57 -10.43
C SER A 6 -7.69 1.99 -9.22
N TYR A 7 -7.03 2.52 -8.19
CA TYR A 7 -7.68 3.06 -7.01
C TYR A 7 -8.11 4.50 -7.27
N SER A 8 -9.26 4.93 -6.71
CA SER A 8 -9.59 6.36 -6.74
C SER A 8 -8.61 7.14 -5.85
N PRO A 9 -8.33 8.42 -6.15
CA PRO A 9 -7.39 9.23 -5.35
C PRO A 9 -7.76 9.30 -3.86
N ALA A 10 -9.07 9.36 -3.56
CA ALA A 10 -9.56 9.37 -2.19
C ALA A 10 -9.27 8.04 -1.48
N LEU A 11 -9.56 6.92 -2.14
CA LEU A 11 -9.28 5.60 -1.60
C LEU A 11 -7.79 5.37 -1.39
N GLN A 12 -6.96 5.76 -2.36
CA GLN A 12 -5.51 5.63 -2.27
C GLN A 12 -4.97 6.40 -1.05
N ARG A 13 -5.43 7.63 -0.80
CA ARG A 13 -5.04 8.39 0.40
C ARG A 13 -5.34 7.66 1.71
N TRP A 14 -6.47 6.95 1.80
CA TRP A 14 -6.79 6.15 2.98
C TRP A 14 -5.86 4.95 3.15
N LEU A 15 -5.43 4.32 2.06
CA LEU A 15 -4.54 3.17 2.07
C LEU A 15 -3.10 3.59 2.41
N ASP A 16 -2.61 4.66 1.79
CA ASP A 16 -1.29 5.24 2.07
C ASP A 16 -1.17 5.62 3.55
N ALA A 17 -2.17 6.31 4.11
CA ALA A 17 -2.20 6.66 5.53
C ALA A 17 -2.19 5.42 6.46
N GLY A 18 -2.75 4.30 6.02
CA GLY A 18 -2.69 3.03 6.75
C GLY A 18 -1.30 2.44 6.78
N LEU A 19 -0.61 2.41 5.64
CA LEU A 19 0.77 1.92 5.55
C LEU A 19 1.71 2.76 6.41
N GLU A 20 1.55 4.06 6.39
CA GLU A 20 2.28 5.00 7.25
C GLU A 20 2.11 4.71 8.75
N ILE A 21 0.87 4.44 9.17
CA ILE A 21 0.59 4.06 10.57
C ILE A 21 1.20 2.70 10.91
N LEU A 22 1.18 1.75 9.97
CA LEU A 22 1.82 0.45 10.17
C LEU A 22 3.33 0.56 10.31
N TYR A 23 3.97 1.53 9.67
CA TYR A 23 5.43 1.71 9.72
C TYR A 23 5.94 2.17 11.10
N ARG A 24 5.28 3.15 11.75
CA ARG A 24 5.74 3.71 13.04
C ARG A 24 4.94 3.21 14.25
N PRO A 25 3.64 3.54 14.41
CA PRO A 25 2.81 2.99 15.48
C PRO A 25 2.66 1.46 15.47
N GLY A 26 2.81 0.83 14.30
CA GLY A 26 2.55 -0.59 14.12
C GLY A 26 1.06 -0.94 14.11
N PRO A 27 0.72 -2.24 14.05
CA PRO A 27 -0.66 -2.72 13.89
C PRO A 27 -1.63 -2.24 14.97
N ALA A 28 -1.15 -2.02 16.20
CA ALA A 28 -1.97 -1.52 17.29
C ALA A 28 -2.44 -0.06 17.06
N GLY A 29 -1.66 0.74 16.33
CA GLY A 29 -2.02 2.11 15.99
C GLY A 29 -3.02 2.23 14.83
N LEU A 30 -3.28 1.15 14.09
CA LEU A 30 -4.21 1.14 12.96
C LEU A 30 -5.67 1.12 13.43
N THR A 31 -6.11 2.30 13.86
CA THR A 31 -7.48 2.61 14.33
C THR A 31 -8.17 3.57 13.38
N ILE A 32 -9.50 3.55 13.35
CA ILE A 32 -10.29 4.48 12.53
C ILE A 32 -10.03 5.92 12.96
N GLU A 33 -9.89 6.14 14.27
CA GLU A 33 -9.57 7.42 14.88
C GLU A 33 -8.22 7.96 14.39
N ALA A 34 -7.16 7.15 14.47
CA ALA A 34 -5.83 7.56 14.02
C ALA A 34 -5.79 7.87 12.52
N LEU A 35 -6.51 7.09 11.70
CA LEU A 35 -6.64 7.36 10.27
C LEU A 35 -7.37 8.69 9.99
N CYS A 36 -8.48 8.92 10.68
CA CYS A 36 -9.26 10.14 10.56
C CYS A 36 -8.44 11.37 10.98
N GLU A 37 -7.74 11.28 12.10
CA GLU A 37 -6.86 12.33 12.61
C GLU A 37 -5.73 12.64 11.62
N ARG A 38 -5.01 11.61 11.13
CA ARG A 38 -3.92 11.77 10.17
C ARG A 38 -4.38 12.41 8.86
N LEU A 39 -5.60 12.09 8.40
CA LEU A 39 -6.13 12.60 7.14
C LEU A 39 -6.91 13.91 7.29
N GLY A 40 -7.20 14.37 8.51
CA GLY A 40 -8.09 15.50 8.76
C GLY A 40 -9.53 15.24 8.31
N LEU A 41 -9.99 13.99 8.37
CA LEU A 41 -11.30 13.56 7.90
C LEU A 41 -12.16 13.01 9.05
N SER A 42 -13.46 12.91 8.81
CA SER A 42 -14.40 12.40 9.81
C SER A 42 -14.56 10.88 9.74
N LYS A 43 -15.04 10.25 10.82
CA LYS A 43 -15.48 8.85 10.81
C LYS A 43 -16.58 8.61 9.76
N GLY A 44 -17.47 9.57 9.53
CA GLY A 44 -18.49 9.47 8.49
C GLY A 44 -17.87 9.37 7.08
N SER A 45 -16.79 10.10 6.84
CA SER A 45 -16.01 9.99 5.60
C SER A 45 -15.37 8.61 5.45
N PHE A 46 -14.83 8.04 6.53
CA PHE A 46 -14.32 6.66 6.52
C PHE A 46 -15.43 5.66 6.15
N TYR A 47 -16.60 5.76 6.79
CA TYR A 47 -17.71 4.83 6.54
C TYR A 47 -18.34 4.97 5.16
N HIS A 48 -18.09 6.07 4.44
CA HIS A 48 -18.45 6.19 3.03
C HIS A 48 -17.57 5.31 2.12
N HIS A 49 -16.33 5.05 2.52
CA HIS A 49 -15.37 4.25 1.75
C HIS A 49 -15.29 2.78 2.22
N PHE A 50 -15.51 2.52 3.51
CA PHE A 50 -15.35 1.20 4.12
C PHE A 50 -16.48 0.90 5.10
N LYS A 51 -17.03 -0.30 5.06
CA LYS A 51 -18.09 -0.75 5.97
C LYS A 51 -17.60 -0.85 7.41
N ASN A 52 -16.36 -1.31 7.60
CA ASN A 52 -15.76 -1.52 8.92
C ASN A 52 -14.22 -1.58 8.82
N ARG A 53 -13.58 -1.75 9.99
CA ARG A 53 -12.11 -1.81 10.10
C ARG A 53 -11.55 -3.05 9.42
N GLU A 54 -12.27 -4.17 9.46
CA GLU A 54 -11.84 -5.45 8.89
C GLU A 54 -11.77 -5.37 7.36
N GLU A 55 -12.79 -4.79 6.71
CA GLU A 55 -12.80 -4.53 5.28
C GLU A 55 -11.64 -3.59 4.90
N TYR A 56 -11.46 -2.49 5.65
CA TYR A 56 -10.34 -1.58 5.43
C TYR A 56 -8.99 -2.31 5.49
N SER A 57 -8.75 -3.10 6.53
CA SER A 57 -7.50 -3.86 6.68
C SER A 57 -7.29 -4.87 5.55
N ALA A 58 -8.35 -5.55 5.10
CA ALA A 58 -8.26 -6.43 3.94
C ALA A 58 -7.88 -5.67 2.67
N ARG A 59 -8.49 -4.49 2.44
CA ARG A 59 -8.15 -3.63 1.30
C ARG A 59 -6.74 -3.05 1.38
N LEU A 60 -6.27 -2.77 2.59
CA LEU A 60 -4.90 -2.31 2.85
C LEU A 60 -3.87 -3.39 2.53
N LEU A 61 -4.14 -4.64 2.94
CA LEU A 61 -3.28 -5.78 2.63
C LEU A 61 -3.24 -6.06 1.12
N ASP A 62 -4.41 -6.08 0.46
CA ASP A 62 -4.52 -6.20 -1.00
C ASP A 62 -3.66 -5.13 -1.68
N TYR A 63 -3.81 -3.86 -1.26
CA TYR A 63 -3.05 -2.73 -1.82
C TYR A 63 -1.55 -2.91 -1.65
N TRP A 64 -1.12 -3.28 -0.43
CA TRP A 64 0.29 -3.55 -0.15
C TRP A 64 0.84 -4.67 -1.05
N GLU A 65 0.12 -5.77 -1.22
CA GLU A 65 0.53 -6.89 -2.08
C GLU A 65 0.66 -6.46 -3.54
N GLN A 66 -0.31 -5.69 -4.06
CA GLN A 66 -0.26 -5.21 -5.44
C GLN A 66 0.99 -4.36 -5.69
N GLU A 67 1.26 -3.36 -4.84
CA GLU A 67 2.36 -2.40 -5.07
C GLU A 67 3.73 -2.97 -4.72
N ASN A 68 3.84 -3.79 -3.66
CA ASN A 68 5.13 -4.23 -3.13
C ASN A 68 5.55 -5.62 -3.60
N THR A 69 4.62 -6.45 -4.08
CA THR A 69 4.93 -7.79 -4.58
C THR A 69 4.65 -7.90 -6.07
N LEU A 70 3.41 -7.70 -6.50
CA LEU A 70 2.99 -8.04 -7.86
C LEU A 70 3.56 -7.06 -8.89
N ARG A 71 3.51 -5.76 -8.61
CA ARG A 71 4.09 -4.73 -9.47
C ARG A 71 5.61 -4.90 -9.64
N VAL A 72 6.31 -5.25 -8.58
CA VAL A 72 7.75 -5.53 -8.61
C VAL A 72 8.07 -6.76 -9.47
N ILE A 73 7.28 -7.83 -9.34
CA ILE A 73 7.42 -9.01 -10.19
C ILE A 73 7.15 -8.66 -11.67
N GLU A 74 6.12 -7.85 -11.94
CA GLU A 74 5.78 -7.44 -13.29
C GLU A 74 6.91 -6.62 -13.93
N LEU A 75 7.37 -5.56 -13.27
CA LEU A 75 8.40 -4.68 -13.80
C LEU A 75 9.75 -5.39 -13.95
N SER A 76 10.08 -6.33 -13.06
CA SER A 76 11.31 -7.14 -13.20
C SER A 76 11.25 -8.06 -14.42
N ARG A 77 10.10 -8.67 -14.73
CA ARG A 77 9.90 -9.53 -15.91
C ARG A 77 10.01 -8.80 -17.23
N SER A 78 9.79 -7.50 -17.27
CA SER A 78 9.98 -6.68 -18.47
C SER A 78 11.45 -6.46 -18.83
N SER A 79 12.40 -6.92 -18.00
CA SER A 79 13.83 -6.67 -18.16
C SER A 79 14.54 -7.86 -18.82
N GLY A 80 14.65 -7.88 -20.16
CA GLY A 80 15.59 -8.75 -20.89
C GLY A 80 15.72 -10.21 -20.42
N ASP A 81 16.96 -10.70 -20.31
CA ASP A 81 17.23 -12.10 -19.94
C ASP A 81 17.10 -12.38 -18.42
N ALA A 82 17.15 -13.66 -18.01
CA ALA A 82 16.93 -14.04 -16.61
C ALA A 82 17.90 -13.35 -15.61
N ARG A 83 19.14 -13.05 -16.01
CA ARG A 83 20.10 -12.34 -15.16
C ARG A 83 19.70 -10.87 -15.02
N GLU A 84 19.23 -10.26 -16.10
CA GLU A 84 18.71 -8.88 -16.07
C GLU A 84 17.42 -8.77 -15.26
N GLN A 85 16.52 -9.75 -15.34
CA GLN A 85 15.30 -9.81 -14.53
C GLN A 85 15.62 -9.89 -13.03
N ILE A 86 16.55 -10.77 -12.62
CA ILE A 86 16.97 -10.87 -11.21
C ILE A 86 17.60 -9.55 -10.74
N ARG A 87 18.47 -8.94 -11.54
CA ARG A 87 19.08 -7.64 -11.21
C ARG A 87 18.01 -6.55 -11.05
N SER A 88 17.05 -6.50 -11.98
CA SER A 88 15.93 -5.55 -11.94
C SER A 88 15.07 -5.74 -10.69
N LEU A 89 14.74 -7.00 -10.36
CA LEU A 89 14.02 -7.37 -9.14
C LEU A 89 14.75 -6.85 -7.89
N THR A 90 16.05 -7.14 -7.77
CA THR A 90 16.86 -6.69 -6.62
C THR A 90 16.86 -5.17 -6.49
N LEU A 91 17.03 -4.44 -7.59
CA LEU A 91 17.04 -2.97 -7.57
C LEU A 91 15.69 -2.38 -7.16
N GLN A 92 14.58 -2.97 -7.63
CA GLN A 92 13.25 -2.51 -7.27
C GLN A 92 12.90 -2.78 -5.81
N VAL A 93 13.20 -3.96 -5.30
CA VAL A 93 12.98 -4.30 -3.89
C VAL A 93 13.78 -3.37 -2.97
N ILE A 94 15.05 -3.08 -3.30
CA ILE A 94 15.88 -2.14 -2.54
C ILE A 94 15.29 -0.72 -2.59
N GLY A 95 14.84 -0.26 -3.76
CA GLY A 95 14.21 1.05 -3.90
C GLY A 95 12.94 1.21 -3.06
N LEU A 96 12.14 0.15 -2.91
CA LEU A 96 10.97 0.17 -2.02
C LEU A 96 11.34 0.35 -0.55
N ALA A 97 12.39 -0.36 -0.08
CA ALA A 97 12.85 -0.26 1.31
C ALA A 97 13.35 1.15 1.67
N GLN A 98 13.95 1.87 0.72
CA GLN A 98 14.42 3.24 0.94
C GLN A 98 13.28 4.27 1.01
N ASN A 99 12.18 4.04 0.28
CA ASN A 99 11.00 4.91 0.35
C ASN A 99 10.23 4.75 1.67
N THR A 100 10.32 3.57 2.31
CA THR A 100 9.68 3.33 3.60
C THR A 100 10.39 4.01 4.78
N GLU A 101 11.64 4.47 4.63
CA GLU A 101 12.40 5.11 5.73
C GLU A 101 12.34 6.65 5.73
N ILE A 102 11.69 7.28 4.74
CA ILE A 102 11.75 8.74 4.54
C ILE A 102 10.39 9.45 4.76
N ALA A 103 9.31 8.73 5.07
CA ALA A 103 7.98 9.32 5.35
C ALA A 103 7.70 9.44 6.85
#